data_AF-Q6LKQ0-F1
#
_entry.id   AF-Q6LKQ0-F1
#
_cell.length_a   1.000
_cell.length_b   1.000
_cell.length_c   1.000
_cell.angle_alpha   90.00
_cell.angle_beta   90.00
_cell.angle_gamma   90.00
#
_symmetry.space_group_name_H-M   'P 1'
#
loop_
_entity.id
_entity.type
_entity.pdbx_description
1 polymer ?
#
loop_
_entity_poly.entity_id
_entity_poly.type
_entity_poly.pdbx_seq_one_letter_code
_entity_poly.pdbx_strand_id
1 'polypeptide(L)'
;MSDIGIELSRQTMSSWILRCATLLEPLYMRLKAILLAEPAIHADETPLKVIKAEKATSYMWVYCCGADALGSNTNIVLFDYHNSRKAQCAIDFLDGYQGYMHVDGYKAYESTQATLVACLAHIRRKFIDVKKLQGKKKTGKVDIVLNLIGKLYGIEKRIKGKSVEEKLAIRQSQAKPIVTTLYNWLIEHKEKIPPKSKLGEAISYSLNQFEKFQRYLEDGRLSIDNNRAERAVKPFVIGRKAWLFSYTNTGANASAILYSLVETAKANNLLVHDYIATCLQQIAEKPNNIDALLPWNIKHS
;
A
#
# COMPACT_ATOMS: atom_id res chain seq x y z
N MET A 1 17.26 20.12 19.85
CA MET A 1 18.16 19.39 20.76
C MET A 1 19.19 20.37 21.34
N SER A 2 18.71 21.45 21.98
CA SER A 2 19.53 22.49 22.61
C SER A 2 19.46 22.45 24.14
N ASP A 3 18.63 21.59 24.72
CA ASP A 3 18.21 21.75 26.12
C ASP A 3 19.06 20.94 27.12
N ILE A 4 20.13 20.26 26.66
CA ILE A 4 21.05 19.46 27.52
C ILE A 4 22.52 19.89 27.34
N GLY A 5 22.83 20.87 26.49
CA GLY A 5 24.20 21.40 26.32
C GLY A 5 25.23 20.42 25.71
N ILE A 6 24.81 19.22 25.31
CA ILE A 6 25.68 18.24 24.63
C ILE A 6 25.58 18.45 23.11
N GLU A 7 26.68 18.85 22.48
CA GLU A 7 26.75 18.98 21.03
C GLU A 7 26.96 17.61 20.37
N LEU A 8 25.91 17.08 19.73
CA LEU A 8 25.97 15.83 18.98
C LEU A 8 26.22 16.12 17.49
N SER A 9 27.34 15.60 16.97
CA SER A 9 27.64 15.73 15.53
C SER A 9 26.59 14.99 14.69
N ARG A 10 26.33 15.50 13.47
CA ARG A 10 25.46 14.82 12.49
C ARG A 10 25.94 13.41 12.16
N GLN A 11 27.26 13.20 12.14
CA GLN A 11 27.86 11.90 11.89
C GLN A 11 27.55 10.92 13.03
N THR A 12 27.64 11.36 14.28
CA THR A 12 27.28 10.55 15.45
C THR A 12 25.82 10.16 15.42
N MET A 13 24.91 11.12 15.22
CA MET A 13 23.46 10.84 15.12
C MET A 13 23.14 9.87 13.98
N SER A 14 23.73 10.08 12.80
CA SER A 14 23.54 9.18 11.67
C SER A 14 24.03 7.76 11.98
N SER A 15 25.20 7.63 12.62
CA SER A 15 25.76 6.33 13.02
C SER A 15 24.83 5.59 13.99
N TRP A 16 24.24 6.30 14.96
CA TRP A 16 23.30 5.71 15.90
C TRP A 16 22.02 5.23 15.22
N ILE A 17 21.46 6.02 14.30
CA ILE A 17 20.27 5.63 13.53
C ILE A 17 20.54 4.37 12.70
N LEU A 18 21.71 4.28 12.05
CA LEU A 18 22.11 3.08 11.32
C LEU A 18 22.20 1.85 12.24
N ARG A 19 22.83 1.98 13.41
CA ARG A 19 22.94 0.89 14.39
C ARG A 19 21.58 0.44 14.91
N CYS A 20 20.67 1.38 15.19
CA CYS A 20 19.30 1.05 15.60
C CYS A 20 18.59 0.23 14.51
N ALA A 21 18.70 0.63 13.25
CA ALA A 21 18.10 -0.13 12.15
C ALA A 21 18.66 -1.55 12.04
N THR A 22 19.99 -1.72 12.16
CA THR A 22 20.61 -3.06 12.18
C THR A 22 20.11 -3.92 13.34
N LEU A 23 20.03 -3.36 14.56
CA LEU A 23 19.53 -4.09 15.72
C LEU A 23 18.07 -4.53 15.54
N LEU A 24 17.26 -3.70 14.88
CA LEU A 24 15.84 -3.91 14.70
C LEU A 24 15.49 -4.74 13.45
N GLU A 25 16.47 -5.05 12.60
CA GLU A 25 16.29 -5.82 11.36
C GLU A 25 15.65 -7.20 11.59
N PRO A 26 16.01 -7.99 12.63
CA PRO A 26 15.35 -9.27 12.89
C PRO A 26 13.83 -9.14 13.14
N LEU A 27 13.39 -8.07 13.81
CA LEU A 27 11.97 -7.78 14.03
C LEU A 27 11.28 -7.40 12.71
N TYR A 28 11.94 -6.58 11.89
CA TYR A 28 11.45 -6.26 10.54
C TYR A 28 11.27 -7.53 9.69
N MET A 29 12.27 -8.42 9.67
CA MET A 29 12.19 -9.69 8.93
C MET A 29 11.09 -10.60 9.47
N ARG A 30 10.87 -10.62 10.79
CA ARG A 30 9.77 -11.37 11.38
C ARG A 30 8.40 -10.81 10.97
N LEU A 31 8.23 -9.49 10.99
CA LEU A 31 7.03 -8.83 10.49
C LEU A 31 6.80 -9.11 9.00
N LYS A 32 7.87 -9.15 8.18
CA LYS A 32 7.80 -9.53 6.77
C LYS A 32 7.23 -10.94 6.60
N ALA A 33 7.76 -11.91 7.35
CA ALA A 33 7.26 -13.28 7.30
C ALA A 33 5.77 -13.39 7.65
N ILE A 34 5.31 -12.62 8.66
CA ILE A 34 3.89 -12.60 9.06
C ILE A 34 3.03 -11.90 7.99
N LEU A 35 3.50 -10.77 7.45
CA LEU A 35 2.80 -10.07 6.37
C LEU A 35 2.63 -10.95 5.13
N LEU A 36 3.64 -11.74 4.75
CA LEU A 36 3.57 -12.66 3.62
C LEU A 36 2.78 -13.95 3.92
N ALA A 37 2.40 -14.20 5.18
CA ALA A 37 1.47 -15.26 5.54
C ALA A 37 0.00 -14.83 5.46
N GLU A 38 -0.28 -13.53 5.34
CA GLU A 38 -1.63 -13.02 5.22
C GLU A 38 -2.28 -13.41 3.89
N PRO A 39 -3.59 -13.72 3.87
CA PRO A 39 -4.29 -14.10 2.64
C PRO A 39 -4.40 -12.95 1.64
N ALA A 40 -4.33 -11.71 2.12
CA ALA A 40 -4.39 -10.53 1.29
C ALA A 40 -3.49 -9.41 1.84
N ILE A 41 -2.68 -8.83 0.95
CA ILE A 41 -1.82 -7.68 1.22
C ILE A 41 -2.12 -6.54 0.24
N HIS A 42 -1.47 -5.41 0.49
CA HIS A 42 -1.55 -4.19 -0.30
C HIS A 42 -0.13 -3.70 -0.60
N ALA A 43 0.11 -3.25 -1.83
CA ALA A 43 1.40 -2.71 -2.24
C ALA A 43 1.25 -1.39 -3.01
N ASP A 44 2.22 -0.49 -2.84
CA ASP A 44 2.36 0.76 -3.58
C ASP A 44 3.84 1.19 -3.55
N GLU A 45 4.21 2.18 -4.34
CA GLU A 45 5.58 2.69 -4.38
C GLU A 45 5.64 4.20 -4.63
N THR A 46 6.67 4.83 -4.07
CA THR A 46 6.88 6.26 -4.23
C THR A 46 8.34 6.61 -4.53
N PRO A 47 8.62 7.58 -5.42
CA PRO A 47 9.98 7.95 -5.76
C PRO A 47 10.79 8.45 -4.55
N LEU A 48 12.09 8.21 -4.53
CA LEU A 48 13.00 8.70 -3.51
C LEU A 48 14.27 9.25 -4.17
N LYS A 49 14.68 10.45 -3.77
CA LYS A 49 15.99 10.99 -4.15
C LYS A 49 17.04 10.51 -3.16
N VAL A 50 18.07 9.83 -3.68
CA VAL A 50 19.24 9.41 -2.91
C VAL A 50 20.50 9.94 -3.59
N ILE A 51 21.29 10.74 -2.88
CA ILE A 51 22.37 11.53 -3.49
C ILE A 51 23.51 10.65 -4.03
N LYS A 52 23.94 9.65 -3.24
CA LYS A 52 25.01 8.71 -3.62
C LYS A 52 24.48 7.40 -4.20
N ALA A 53 23.30 7.40 -4.79
CA ALA A 53 22.80 6.23 -5.49
C ALA A 53 23.23 6.26 -6.96
N GLU A 54 23.40 5.08 -7.57
CA GLU A 54 23.88 4.94 -8.94
C GLU A 54 22.91 5.53 -9.96
N LYS A 55 21.62 5.24 -9.79
CA LYS A 55 20.55 5.81 -10.63
C LYS A 55 19.98 7.07 -9.99
N ALA A 56 19.60 8.02 -10.86
CA ALA A 56 19.03 9.31 -10.48
C ALA A 56 17.73 9.22 -9.66
N THR A 57 17.00 8.11 -9.71
CA THR A 57 15.74 7.94 -8.97
C THR A 57 15.69 6.57 -8.34
N SER A 58 15.61 6.56 -7.00
CA SER A 58 15.28 5.39 -6.19
C SER A 58 13.78 5.36 -5.91
N TYR A 59 13.32 4.28 -5.30
CA TYR A 59 11.93 4.09 -4.90
C TYR A 59 11.87 3.53 -3.48
N MET A 60 10.87 3.98 -2.75
CA MET A 60 10.44 3.37 -1.51
C MET A 60 9.14 2.64 -1.80
N TRP A 61 9.19 1.32 -1.72
CA TRP A 61 8.03 0.44 -1.83
C TRP A 61 7.38 0.32 -0.47
N VAL A 62 6.06 0.14 -0.41
CA VAL A 62 5.34 -0.14 0.82
C VAL A 62 4.50 -1.39 0.63
N TYR A 63 4.49 -2.25 1.64
CA TYR A 63 3.66 -3.44 1.72
C TYR A 63 2.91 -3.40 3.05
N CYS A 64 1.61 -3.68 3.03
CA CYS A 64 0.82 -3.64 4.26
C CYS A 64 -0.37 -4.59 4.24
N CYS A 65 -0.81 -4.96 5.44
CA CYS A 65 -1.99 -5.79 5.68
C CYS A 65 -2.84 -5.20 6.82
N GLY A 66 -3.93 -5.91 7.15
CA GLY A 66 -4.87 -5.53 8.20
C GLY A 66 -5.90 -4.49 7.78
N ALA A 67 -6.88 -4.27 8.66
CA ALA A 67 -7.98 -3.34 8.45
C ALA A 67 -7.79 -2.02 9.23
N ASP A 68 -8.45 -0.94 8.78
CA ASP A 68 -8.51 0.34 9.51
C ASP A 68 -9.27 0.26 10.85
N ALA A 69 -9.89 -0.88 11.16
CA ALA A 69 -10.67 -1.05 12.39
C ALA A 69 -9.77 -1.48 13.55
N LEU A 70 -9.98 -0.84 14.71
CA LEU A 70 -9.45 -1.30 16.00
C LEU A 70 -9.91 -2.75 16.23
N GLY A 71 -8.97 -3.66 16.51
CA GLY A 71 -9.25 -5.09 16.74
C GLY A 71 -8.92 -6.04 15.58
N SER A 72 -8.34 -5.55 14.48
CA SER A 72 -7.64 -6.43 13.51
C SER A 72 -6.36 -6.95 14.15
N ASN A 73 -6.24 -8.27 14.34
CA ASN A 73 -5.15 -8.90 15.09
C ASN A 73 -3.75 -8.69 14.47
N THR A 74 -3.65 -8.25 13.21
CA THR A 74 -2.38 -8.10 12.51
C THR A 74 -2.42 -6.89 11.58
N ASN A 75 -1.95 -5.74 12.06
CA ASN A 75 -1.72 -4.56 11.23
C ASN A 75 -0.23 -4.39 11.00
N ILE A 76 0.23 -4.47 9.76
CA ILE A 76 1.65 -4.36 9.43
C ILE A 76 1.81 -3.34 8.29
N VAL A 77 2.83 -2.50 8.39
CA VAL A 77 3.29 -1.58 7.35
C VAL A 77 4.80 -1.71 7.22
N LEU A 78 5.28 -2.25 6.10
CA LEU A 78 6.69 -2.41 5.80
C LEU A 78 7.08 -1.57 4.59
N PHE A 79 8.22 -0.92 4.69
CA PHE A 79 8.85 -0.16 3.63
C PHE A 79 10.09 -0.90 3.15
N ASP A 80 10.33 -0.87 1.85
CA ASP A 80 11.45 -1.53 1.19
C ASP A 80 12.11 -0.58 0.18
N TYR A 81 13.40 -0.30 0.37
CA TYR A 81 14.15 0.65 -0.43
C TYR A 81 14.85 -0.03 -1.60
N HIS A 82 14.71 0.55 -2.79
CA HIS A 82 15.47 0.11 -3.97
C HIS A 82 15.97 1.30 -4.79
N ASN A 83 17.21 1.24 -5.29
CA ASN A 83 17.66 2.12 -6.39
C ASN A 83 17.15 1.61 -7.76
N SER A 84 15.88 1.22 -7.81
CA SER A 84 15.18 0.77 -9.00
C SER A 84 13.66 0.73 -8.78
N ARG A 85 12.91 0.81 -9.89
CA ARG A 85 11.46 0.51 -9.93
C ARG A 85 11.15 -0.80 -10.66
N LYS A 86 12.16 -1.62 -10.96
CA LYS A 86 11.97 -2.83 -11.75
C LYS A 86 11.12 -3.84 -10.97
N ALA A 87 10.45 -4.74 -11.69
CA ALA A 87 9.67 -5.82 -11.10
C ALA A 87 10.48 -6.67 -10.11
N GLN A 88 11.79 -6.81 -10.33
CA GLN A 88 12.69 -7.55 -9.44
C GLN A 88 12.61 -7.07 -7.99
N CYS A 89 12.43 -5.76 -7.75
CA CYS A 89 12.29 -5.22 -6.40
C CYS A 89 11.10 -5.83 -5.64
N ALA A 90 9.95 -5.92 -6.32
CA ALA A 90 8.77 -6.54 -5.74
C ALA A 90 8.89 -8.07 -5.65
N ILE A 91 9.51 -8.71 -6.64
CA ILE A 91 9.76 -10.16 -6.65
C ILE A 91 10.62 -10.57 -5.46
N ASP A 92 11.73 -9.87 -5.22
CA ASP A 92 12.66 -10.13 -4.11
C ASP A 92 12.00 -9.92 -2.75
N PHE A 93 11.16 -8.88 -2.63
CA PHE A 93 10.41 -8.67 -1.41
C PHE A 93 9.37 -9.78 -1.17
N LEU A 94 8.58 -10.12 -2.18
CA LEU A 94 7.44 -11.02 -2.04
C LEU A 94 7.84 -12.48 -1.85
N ASP A 95 9.06 -12.88 -2.22
CA ASP A 95 9.63 -14.20 -1.94
C ASP A 95 8.68 -15.36 -2.29
N GLY A 96 8.07 -15.28 -3.48
CA GLY A 96 7.13 -16.29 -3.97
C GLY A 96 5.70 -16.20 -3.41
N TYR A 97 5.31 -15.11 -2.75
CA TYR A 97 3.93 -14.89 -2.27
C TYR A 97 2.87 -15.11 -3.37
N GLN A 98 1.87 -15.93 -3.07
CA GLN A 98 0.79 -16.32 -4.01
C GLN A 98 -0.61 -15.84 -3.57
N GLY A 99 -0.72 -15.20 -2.41
CA GLY A 99 -1.99 -14.64 -1.94
C GLY A 99 -2.45 -13.43 -2.74
N TYR A 100 -3.53 -12.79 -2.30
CA TYR A 100 -4.09 -11.64 -3.00
C TYR A 100 -3.27 -10.38 -2.74
N MET A 101 -2.95 -9.60 -3.78
CA MET A 101 -2.18 -8.35 -3.62
C MET A 101 -2.88 -7.18 -4.32
N HIS A 102 -3.33 -6.20 -3.52
CA HIS A 102 -3.96 -4.99 -4.03
C HIS A 102 -2.91 -3.99 -4.55
N VAL A 103 -3.11 -3.48 -5.77
CA VAL A 103 -2.14 -2.60 -6.47
C VAL A 103 -2.80 -1.48 -7.31
N ASP A 104 -2.02 -0.46 -7.69
CA ASP A 104 -2.45 0.70 -8.49
C ASP A 104 -2.48 0.45 -10.03
N GLY A 105 -2.14 -0.77 -10.44
CA GLY A 105 -2.08 -1.19 -11.84
C GLY A 105 -0.72 -0.97 -12.52
N TYR A 106 0.34 -0.68 -11.76
CA TYR A 106 1.69 -0.69 -12.30
C TYR A 106 2.08 -2.08 -12.84
N LYS A 107 2.55 -2.13 -14.09
CA LYS A 107 2.80 -3.38 -14.82
C LYS A 107 3.86 -4.28 -14.16
N ALA A 108 4.79 -3.73 -13.39
CA ALA A 108 5.84 -4.51 -12.74
C ALA A 108 5.28 -5.57 -11.78
N TYR A 109 4.12 -5.31 -11.15
CA TYR A 109 3.46 -6.28 -10.29
C TYR A 109 2.98 -7.54 -11.03
N GLU A 110 2.76 -7.46 -12.35
CA GLU A 110 2.31 -8.61 -13.17
C GLU A 110 3.40 -9.68 -13.32
N SER A 111 4.66 -9.38 -12.98
CA SER A 111 5.75 -10.36 -12.97
C SER A 111 5.88 -11.12 -11.64
N THR A 112 5.02 -10.84 -10.66
CA THR A 112 5.00 -11.53 -9.37
C THR A 112 4.11 -12.78 -9.43
N GLN A 113 4.20 -13.67 -8.43
CA GLN A 113 3.32 -14.84 -8.32
C GLN A 113 1.99 -14.53 -7.61
N ALA A 114 1.79 -13.29 -7.16
CA ALA A 114 0.63 -12.89 -6.38
C ALA A 114 -0.63 -12.78 -7.25
N THR A 115 -1.77 -13.08 -6.66
CA THR A 115 -3.07 -12.88 -7.30
C THR A 115 -3.46 -11.41 -7.20
N LEU A 116 -3.13 -10.63 -8.25
CA LEU A 116 -3.33 -9.17 -8.22
C LEU A 116 -4.80 -8.75 -8.14
N VAL A 117 -5.10 -7.78 -7.29
CA VAL A 117 -6.42 -7.13 -7.15
C VAL A 117 -6.27 -5.65 -7.54
N ALA A 118 -6.95 -5.22 -8.61
CA ALA A 118 -6.80 -3.85 -9.11
C ALA A 118 -7.69 -2.85 -8.35
N CYS A 119 -7.13 -1.69 -8.04
CA CYS A 119 -7.82 -0.61 -7.34
C CYS A 119 -8.88 0.08 -8.22
N LEU A 120 -10.17 0.04 -7.81
CA LEU A 120 -11.24 0.73 -8.53
C LEU A 120 -11.07 2.26 -8.50
N ALA A 121 -10.50 2.83 -7.45
CA ALA A 121 -10.23 4.27 -7.38
C ALA A 121 -9.31 4.75 -8.52
N HIS A 122 -8.35 3.93 -8.96
CA HIS A 122 -7.48 4.24 -10.11
C HIS A 122 -8.24 4.21 -11.44
N ILE A 123 -9.10 3.21 -11.65
CA ILE A 123 -10.02 3.16 -12.79
C ILE A 123 -10.94 4.39 -12.80
N ARG A 124 -11.58 4.69 -11.66
CA ARG A 124 -12.47 5.84 -11.48
C ARG A 124 -11.77 7.15 -11.79
N ARG A 125 -10.52 7.33 -11.35
CA ARG A 125 -9.73 8.55 -11.58
C ARG A 125 -9.61 8.87 -13.07
N LYS A 126 -9.39 7.86 -13.93
CA LYS A 126 -9.35 8.04 -15.40
C LYS A 126 -10.65 8.66 -15.93
N PHE A 127 -11.80 8.16 -15.50
CA PHE A 127 -13.10 8.71 -15.93
C PHE A 127 -13.39 10.10 -15.35
N ILE A 128 -12.98 10.37 -14.10
CA ILE A 128 -13.08 11.72 -13.53
C ILE A 128 -12.28 12.72 -14.36
N ASP A 129 -11.07 12.37 -14.77
CA ASP A 129 -10.22 13.26 -15.55
C ASP A 129 -10.82 13.54 -16.93
N VAL A 130 -11.45 12.55 -17.57
CA VAL A 130 -12.27 12.78 -18.78
C VAL A 130 -13.43 13.74 -18.49
N LYS A 131 -14.16 13.56 -17.38
CA LYS A 131 -15.30 14.41 -17.01
C LYS A 131 -14.89 15.87 -16.79
N LYS A 132 -13.73 16.11 -16.16
CA LYS A 132 -13.18 17.46 -15.96
C LYS A 132 -12.96 18.19 -17.29
N LEU A 133 -12.54 17.47 -18.33
CA LEU A 133 -12.31 18.02 -19.67
C LEU A 133 -13.59 18.33 -20.44
N GLN A 134 -14.71 17.66 -20.15
CA GLN A 134 -15.99 17.85 -20.85
C GLN A 134 -16.81 19.07 -20.37
N GLY A 135 -16.43 19.68 -19.23
CA GLY A 135 -17.14 20.80 -18.62
C GLY A 135 -18.42 20.38 -17.86
N LYS A 136 -18.81 21.15 -16.84
CA LYS A 136 -19.89 20.79 -15.89
C LYS A 136 -21.30 20.64 -16.48
N LYS A 137 -21.55 21.12 -17.71
CA LYS A 137 -22.91 21.26 -18.30
C LYS A 137 -23.34 20.15 -19.26
N LYS A 138 -22.52 19.13 -19.52
CA LYS A 138 -22.89 18.02 -20.43
C LYS A 138 -22.99 16.71 -19.65
N THR A 139 -24.20 16.16 -19.57
CA THR A 139 -24.41 14.74 -19.29
C THR A 139 -23.91 13.94 -20.49
N GLY A 140 -23.00 13.01 -20.26
CA GLY A 140 -22.33 12.27 -21.32
C GLY A 140 -22.03 10.83 -20.92
N LYS A 141 -21.47 10.08 -21.87
CA LYS A 141 -21.08 8.66 -21.74
C LYS A 141 -20.30 8.35 -20.44
N VAL A 142 -19.49 9.29 -19.97
CA VAL A 142 -18.69 9.18 -18.74
C VAL A 142 -19.55 9.10 -17.47
N ASP A 143 -20.70 9.77 -17.43
CA ASP A 143 -21.56 9.80 -16.26
C ASP A 143 -22.20 8.43 -15.98
N ILE A 144 -22.44 7.64 -17.01
CA ILE A 144 -22.95 6.26 -16.89
C ILE A 144 -21.93 5.43 -16.09
N VAL A 145 -20.67 5.47 -16.48
CA VAL A 145 -19.58 4.75 -15.79
C VAL A 145 -19.42 5.24 -14.35
N LEU A 146 -19.37 6.56 -14.14
CA LEU A 146 -19.24 7.12 -12.79
C LEU A 146 -20.43 6.79 -11.89
N ASN A 147 -21.64 6.69 -12.44
CA ASN A 147 -22.84 6.26 -11.72
C ASN A 147 -22.75 4.79 -11.30
N LEU A 148 -22.37 3.89 -12.22
CA LEU A 148 -22.17 2.47 -11.93
C LEU A 148 -21.11 2.28 -10.82
N ILE A 149 -19.97 2.96 -10.95
CA ILE A 149 -18.93 2.97 -9.91
C ILE A 149 -19.47 3.51 -8.58
N GLY A 150 -20.27 4.58 -8.62
CA GLY A 150 -20.93 5.14 -7.44
C GLY A 150 -21.85 4.14 -6.73
N LYS A 151 -22.59 3.32 -7.49
CA LYS A 151 -23.43 2.25 -6.92
C LYS A 151 -22.60 1.18 -6.22
N LEU A 152 -21.45 0.79 -6.80
CA LEU A 152 -20.52 -0.16 -6.17
C LEU A 152 -19.99 0.38 -4.83
N TYR A 153 -19.52 1.63 -4.79
CA TYR A 153 -19.12 2.25 -3.52
C TYR A 153 -20.28 2.36 -2.52
N GLY A 154 -21.51 2.59 -3.01
CA GLY A 154 -22.70 2.58 -2.19
C GLY A 154 -22.94 1.22 -1.51
N ILE A 155 -22.70 0.12 -2.22
CA ILE A 155 -22.76 -1.24 -1.65
C ILE A 155 -21.65 -1.42 -0.61
N GLU A 156 -20.40 -1.13 -0.96
CA GLU A 156 -19.25 -1.30 -0.06
C GLU A 156 -19.40 -0.49 1.24
N LYS A 157 -19.98 0.71 1.16
CA LYS A 157 -20.29 1.53 2.34
C LYS A 157 -21.32 0.85 3.25
N ARG A 158 -22.36 0.21 2.69
CA ARG A 158 -23.43 -0.46 3.46
C ARG A 158 -22.96 -1.76 4.12
N ILE A 159 -22.00 -2.45 3.51
CA ILE A 159 -21.49 -3.73 4.03
C ILE A 159 -20.24 -3.58 4.92
N LYS A 160 -19.82 -2.33 5.17
CA LYS A 160 -18.71 -2.05 6.08
C LYS A 160 -19.04 -2.59 7.47
N GLY A 161 -18.14 -3.38 8.04
CA GLY A 161 -18.31 -4.00 9.37
C GLY A 161 -19.05 -5.35 9.38
N LYS A 162 -19.60 -5.79 8.25
CA LYS A 162 -20.15 -7.16 8.13
C LYS A 162 -19.06 -8.23 8.12
N SER A 163 -19.45 -9.48 8.37
CA SER A 163 -18.54 -10.63 8.28
C SER A 163 -18.01 -10.82 6.85
N VAL A 164 -16.95 -11.61 6.70
CA VAL A 164 -16.36 -11.94 5.40
C VAL A 164 -17.40 -12.63 4.50
N GLU A 165 -18.18 -13.55 5.07
CA GLU A 165 -19.20 -14.35 4.38
C GLU A 165 -20.38 -13.47 3.95
N GLU A 166 -20.85 -12.59 4.84
CA GLU A 166 -21.92 -11.65 4.52
C GLU A 166 -21.51 -10.67 3.41
N LYS A 167 -20.28 -10.14 3.46
CA LYS A 167 -19.76 -9.27 2.40
C LYS A 167 -19.74 -9.99 1.07
N LEU A 168 -19.24 -11.23 1.03
CA LEU A 168 -19.19 -12.04 -0.17
C LEU A 168 -20.59 -12.29 -0.74
N ALA A 169 -21.54 -12.71 0.08
CA ALA A 169 -22.92 -12.95 -0.34
C ALA A 169 -23.60 -11.69 -0.93
N ILE A 170 -23.40 -10.53 -0.31
CA ILE A 170 -23.95 -9.26 -0.82
C ILE A 170 -23.24 -8.83 -2.11
N ARG A 171 -21.91 -9.01 -2.21
CA ARG A 171 -21.17 -8.72 -3.44
C ARG A 171 -21.63 -9.58 -4.61
N GLN A 172 -21.84 -10.88 -4.39
CA GLN A 172 -22.32 -11.80 -5.43
C GLN A 172 -23.76 -11.45 -5.88
N SER A 173 -24.65 -11.09 -4.95
CA SER A 173 -26.04 -10.77 -5.29
C SER A 173 -26.26 -9.35 -5.84
N GLN A 174 -25.53 -8.34 -5.34
CA GLN A 174 -25.78 -6.94 -5.68
C GLN A 174 -24.67 -6.29 -6.51
N ALA A 175 -23.40 -6.56 -6.20
CA ALA A 175 -22.28 -5.89 -6.87
C ALA A 175 -21.94 -6.53 -8.22
N LYS A 176 -21.96 -7.87 -8.30
CA LYS A 176 -21.64 -8.62 -9.53
C LYS A 176 -22.49 -8.21 -10.74
N PRO A 177 -23.83 -8.05 -10.66
CA PRO A 177 -24.61 -7.54 -11.80
C PRO A 177 -24.17 -6.16 -12.28
N ILE A 178 -23.75 -5.28 -11.37
CA ILE A 178 -23.27 -3.93 -11.69
C ILE A 178 -21.89 -4.00 -12.35
N VAL A 179 -21.00 -4.87 -11.86
CA VAL A 179 -19.69 -5.12 -12.48
C VAL A 179 -19.85 -5.69 -13.89
N THR A 180 -20.74 -6.66 -14.11
CA THR A 180 -21.05 -7.18 -15.45
C THR A 180 -21.59 -6.09 -16.37
N THR A 181 -22.50 -5.24 -15.88
CA THR A 181 -23.03 -4.10 -16.65
C THR A 181 -21.91 -3.14 -17.05
N LEU A 182 -21.00 -2.82 -16.11
CA LEU A 182 -19.85 -1.97 -16.38
C LEU A 182 -18.92 -2.58 -17.43
N TYR A 183 -18.65 -3.89 -17.35
CA TYR A 183 -17.81 -4.59 -18.34
C TYR A 183 -18.38 -4.51 -19.75
N ASN A 184 -19.66 -4.86 -19.90
CA ASN A 184 -20.35 -4.85 -21.18
C ASN A 184 -20.34 -3.45 -21.79
N TRP A 185 -20.57 -2.42 -20.97
CA TRP A 185 -20.48 -1.04 -21.41
C TRP A 185 -19.08 -0.70 -21.94
N LEU A 186 -18.01 -1.11 -21.24
CA LEU A 186 -16.64 -0.84 -21.66
C LEU A 186 -16.30 -1.52 -23.00
N ILE A 187 -16.69 -2.78 -23.19
CA ILE A 187 -16.49 -3.51 -24.45
C ILE A 187 -17.23 -2.83 -25.60
N GLU A 188 -18.53 -2.57 -25.42
CA GLU A 188 -19.37 -1.98 -26.46
C GLU A 188 -18.81 -0.63 -26.95
N HIS A 189 -18.22 0.14 -26.02
CA HIS A 189 -17.70 1.46 -26.30
C HIS A 189 -16.25 1.45 -26.80
N LYS A 190 -15.48 0.38 -26.57
CA LYS A 190 -14.10 0.25 -27.05
C LYS A 190 -14.01 0.38 -28.57
N GLU A 191 -14.92 -0.28 -29.30
CA GLU A 191 -14.94 -0.27 -30.77
C GLU A 191 -15.49 1.03 -31.36
N LYS A 192 -16.31 1.76 -30.58
CA LYS A 192 -17.02 2.96 -31.04
C LYS A 192 -16.27 4.26 -30.73
N ILE A 193 -15.22 4.21 -29.92
CA ILE A 193 -14.52 5.39 -29.41
C ILE A 193 -13.06 5.36 -29.88
N PRO A 194 -12.55 6.43 -30.50
CA PRO A 194 -11.16 6.48 -30.93
C PRO A 194 -10.20 6.19 -29.77
N PRO A 195 -9.25 5.24 -29.91
CA PRO A 195 -8.42 4.76 -28.81
C PRO A 195 -7.50 5.84 -28.23
N LYS A 196 -7.08 6.81 -29.06
CA LYS A 196 -6.24 7.95 -28.65
C LYS A 196 -7.02 9.10 -28.03
N SER A 197 -8.35 9.03 -27.96
CA SER A 197 -9.13 10.01 -27.21
C SER A 197 -8.95 9.77 -25.71
N LYS A 198 -9.12 10.80 -24.87
CA LYS A 198 -9.04 10.64 -23.41
C LYS A 198 -10.01 9.60 -22.86
N LEU A 199 -11.20 9.50 -23.46
CA LEU A 199 -12.17 8.46 -23.12
C LEU A 199 -11.73 7.07 -23.60
N GLY A 200 -11.16 6.96 -24.81
CA GLY A 200 -10.56 5.72 -25.32
C GLY A 200 -9.41 5.21 -24.45
N GLU A 201 -8.54 6.10 -23.98
CA GLU A 201 -7.47 5.80 -23.02
C GLU A 201 -8.03 5.27 -21.69
N ALA A 202 -9.07 5.91 -21.15
CA ALA A 202 -9.73 5.49 -19.92
C ALA A 202 -10.39 4.11 -20.06
N ILE A 203 -11.09 3.84 -21.17
CA ILE A 203 -11.71 2.55 -21.46
C ILE A 203 -10.63 1.46 -21.59
N SER A 204 -9.58 1.73 -22.37
CA SER A 204 -8.48 0.78 -22.58
C SER A 204 -7.79 0.42 -21.27
N TYR A 205 -7.47 1.42 -20.44
CA TYR A 205 -6.92 1.20 -19.11
C TYR A 205 -7.85 0.34 -18.25
N SER A 206 -9.15 0.64 -18.25
CA SER A 206 -10.14 -0.09 -17.44
C SER A 206 -10.25 -1.55 -17.86
N LEU A 207 -10.29 -1.84 -19.16
CA LEU A 207 -10.34 -3.20 -19.69
C LEU A 207 -9.07 -3.99 -19.34
N ASN A 208 -7.90 -3.37 -19.43
CA ASN A 208 -6.62 -4.02 -19.05
C ASN A 208 -6.55 -4.35 -17.55
N GLN A 209 -7.26 -3.61 -16.70
CA GLN A 209 -7.32 -3.88 -15.26
C GLN A 209 -8.54 -4.72 -14.86
N PHE A 210 -9.49 -4.98 -15.78
CA PHE A 210 -10.82 -5.43 -15.41
C PHE A 210 -10.84 -6.81 -14.75
N GLU A 211 -10.03 -7.74 -15.26
CA GLU A 211 -9.91 -9.08 -14.69
C GLU A 211 -9.37 -9.02 -13.26
N LYS A 212 -8.36 -8.18 -13.02
CA LYS A 212 -7.80 -7.95 -11.68
C LYS A 212 -8.78 -7.19 -10.78
N PHE A 213 -9.58 -6.29 -11.34
CA PHE A 213 -10.57 -5.53 -10.59
C PHE A 213 -11.68 -6.45 -10.07
N GLN A 214 -12.30 -7.27 -10.92
CA GLN A 214 -13.44 -8.10 -10.51
C GLN A 214 -13.12 -9.13 -9.41
N ARG A 215 -11.84 -9.45 -9.17
CA ARG A 215 -11.38 -10.35 -8.12
C ARG A 215 -11.83 -9.93 -6.72
N TYR A 216 -12.09 -8.64 -6.45
CA TYR A 216 -12.64 -8.23 -5.13
C TYR A 216 -14.00 -8.88 -4.80
N LEU A 217 -14.69 -9.44 -5.79
CA LEU A 217 -15.93 -10.20 -5.63
C LEU A 217 -15.70 -11.65 -5.19
N GLU A 218 -14.47 -12.17 -5.26
CA GLU A 218 -14.14 -13.58 -5.00
C GLU A 218 -14.04 -13.90 -3.50
N ASP A 219 -13.56 -12.95 -2.70
CA ASP A 219 -13.39 -13.11 -1.25
C ASP A 219 -13.78 -11.83 -0.50
N GLY A 220 -14.55 -11.97 0.59
CA GLY A 220 -15.04 -10.86 1.42
C GLY A 220 -13.95 -10.12 2.23
N ARG A 221 -12.75 -10.69 2.33
CA ARG A 221 -11.54 -10.06 2.90
C ARG A 221 -10.96 -9.00 1.96
N LEU A 222 -11.20 -9.12 0.65
CA LEU A 222 -10.66 -8.19 -0.34
C LEU A 222 -11.35 -6.84 -0.28
N SER A 223 -10.61 -5.82 -0.70
CA SER A 223 -11.04 -4.44 -0.76
C SER A 223 -11.27 -4.02 -2.22
N ILE A 224 -12.30 -3.21 -2.45
CA ILE A 224 -12.56 -2.65 -3.79
C ILE A 224 -11.46 -1.68 -4.26
N ASP A 225 -10.67 -1.14 -3.32
CA ASP A 225 -9.60 -0.19 -3.55
C ASP A 225 -8.31 -0.59 -2.82
N ASN A 226 -7.19 -0.06 -3.30
CA ASN A 226 -5.88 -0.14 -2.65
C ASN A 226 -5.61 1.02 -1.66
N ASN A 227 -6.66 1.61 -1.08
CA ASN A 227 -6.53 2.80 -0.24
C ASN A 227 -5.68 2.55 1.02
N ARG A 228 -5.51 1.30 1.44
CA ARG A 228 -4.66 0.91 2.58
C ARG A 228 -3.20 1.24 2.32
N ALA A 229 -2.65 0.84 1.17
CA ALA A 229 -1.27 1.20 0.79
C ALA A 229 -1.11 2.70 0.56
N GLU A 230 -2.08 3.36 -0.09
CA GLU A 230 -2.06 4.82 -0.29
C GLU A 230 -1.98 5.59 1.04
N ARG A 231 -2.68 5.10 2.08
CA ARG A 231 -2.58 5.66 3.44
C ARG A 231 -1.24 5.32 4.09
N ALA A 232 -0.76 4.09 3.96
CA ALA A 232 0.48 3.62 4.55
C ALA A 232 1.71 4.38 4.01
N VAL A 233 1.73 4.73 2.71
CA VAL A 233 2.84 5.49 2.12
C VAL A 233 2.80 6.99 2.46
N LYS A 234 1.64 7.52 2.86
CA LYS A 234 1.41 8.96 3.05
C LYS A 234 2.33 9.61 4.09
N PRO A 235 2.59 9.04 5.28
CA PRO A 235 3.55 9.58 6.24
C PRO A 235 4.95 9.75 5.64
N PHE A 236 5.42 8.76 4.87
CA PHE A 236 6.70 8.85 4.17
C PHE A 236 6.70 9.95 3.12
N VAL A 237 5.64 10.05 2.30
CA VAL A 237 5.50 11.11 1.28
C VAL A 237 5.50 12.51 1.91
N ILE A 238 4.85 12.69 3.06
CA ILE A 238 4.85 13.95 3.80
C ILE A 238 6.25 14.24 4.35
N GLY A 239 6.86 13.26 5.03
CA GLY A 239 8.22 13.38 5.57
C GLY A 239 9.24 13.75 4.50
N ARG A 240 9.18 13.12 3.33
CA ARG A 240 10.06 13.39 2.18
C ARG A 240 10.04 14.86 1.74
N LYS A 241 8.92 15.57 1.93
CA LYS A 241 8.85 17.02 1.64
C LYS A 241 9.64 17.87 2.65
N ALA A 242 9.87 17.36 3.86
CA ALA A 242 10.62 18.05 4.91
C ALA A 242 12.13 17.79 4.84
N TRP A 243 12.56 16.52 4.68
CA TRP A 243 13.98 16.15 4.63
C TRP A 243 14.59 16.06 3.22
N LEU A 244 13.75 16.15 2.17
CA LEU A 244 14.09 16.28 0.74
C LEU A 244 14.81 15.08 0.06
N PHE A 245 15.81 14.48 0.70
CA PHE A 245 16.60 13.36 0.15
C PHE A 245 17.27 12.51 1.24
N SER A 246 17.62 11.26 0.89
CA SER A 246 18.61 10.48 1.65
C SER A 246 20.01 10.67 1.05
N TYR A 247 21.07 10.57 1.85
CA TYR A 247 22.43 10.78 1.32
C TYR A 247 23.02 9.50 0.69
N THR A 248 22.85 8.33 1.30
CA THR A 248 23.40 7.04 0.84
C THR A 248 22.33 5.96 0.74
N ASN A 249 22.63 4.89 -0.02
CA ASN A 249 21.79 3.68 -0.07
C ASN A 249 21.60 3.07 1.32
N THR A 250 22.67 2.97 2.11
CA THR A 250 22.61 2.45 3.49
C THR A 250 21.69 3.27 4.38
N GLY A 251 21.72 4.60 4.28
CA GLY A 251 20.82 5.48 5.04
C GLY A 251 19.35 5.34 4.60
N ALA A 252 19.12 5.11 3.31
CA ALA A 252 17.78 4.86 2.79
C ALA A 252 17.21 3.50 3.25
N ASN A 253 18.04 2.45 3.27
CA ASN A 253 17.69 1.14 3.84
C ASN A 253 17.35 1.22 5.34
N ALA A 254 18.20 1.89 6.12
CA ALA A 254 17.93 2.11 7.54
C ALA A 254 16.62 2.88 7.76
N SER A 255 16.35 3.87 6.90
CA SER A 255 15.08 4.60 6.93
C SER A 255 13.90 3.67 6.66
N ALA A 256 14.00 2.77 5.68
CA ALA A 256 12.94 1.81 5.36
C ALA A 256 12.58 0.94 6.57
N ILE A 257 13.57 0.35 7.25
CA ILE A 257 13.38 -0.46 8.47
C ILE A 257 12.70 0.37 9.57
N LEU A 258 13.21 1.57 9.86
CA LEU A 258 12.70 2.39 10.96
C LEU A 258 11.28 2.92 10.67
N TYR A 259 11.00 3.38 9.45
CA TYR A 259 9.64 3.77 9.06
C TYR A 259 8.68 2.58 9.18
N SER A 260 9.12 1.37 8.84
CA SER A 260 8.30 0.16 8.96
C SER A 260 7.84 -0.06 10.40
N LEU A 261 8.78 0.00 11.35
CA LEU A 261 8.47 -0.21 12.76
C LEU A 261 7.64 0.92 13.35
N VAL A 262 7.93 2.17 12.99
CA VAL A 262 7.14 3.34 13.41
C VAL A 262 5.71 3.27 12.90
N GLU A 263 5.50 3.02 11.61
CA GLU A 263 4.16 2.98 11.02
C GLU A 263 3.39 1.71 11.42
N THR A 264 4.08 0.59 11.61
CA THR A 264 3.49 -0.61 12.21
C THR A 264 3.05 -0.35 13.65
N ALA A 265 3.87 0.28 14.48
CA ALA A 265 3.50 0.63 15.86
C ALA A 265 2.25 1.53 15.92
N LYS A 266 2.21 2.58 15.08
CA LYS A 266 1.05 3.46 14.95
C LYS A 266 -0.20 2.70 14.50
N ALA A 267 -0.06 1.81 13.52
CA ALA A 267 -1.18 1.01 13.03
C ALA A 267 -1.76 0.03 14.08
N ASN A 268 -0.99 -0.25 15.14
CA ASN A 268 -1.42 -1.07 16.29
C ASN A 268 -1.70 -0.22 17.55
N ASN A 269 -1.80 1.11 17.43
CA ASN A 269 -2.08 2.03 18.54
C ASN A 269 -1.05 1.99 19.68
N LEU A 270 0.22 1.79 19.34
CA LEU A 270 1.31 1.89 20.31
C LEU A 270 1.90 3.29 20.33
N LEU A 271 2.33 3.73 21.51
CA LEU A 271 3.19 4.89 21.64
C LEU A 271 4.56 4.57 21.02
N VAL A 272 4.86 5.23 19.91
CA VAL A 272 6.04 4.90 19.07
C VAL A 272 7.34 4.93 19.87
N HIS A 273 7.51 5.95 20.70
CA HIS A 273 8.71 6.09 21.54
C HIS A 273 8.89 4.87 22.44
N ASP A 274 7.85 4.51 23.18
CA ASP A 274 7.91 3.44 24.19
C ASP A 274 8.08 2.08 23.54
N TYR A 275 7.42 1.84 22.40
CA TYR A 275 7.58 0.62 21.63
C TYR A 275 9.01 0.46 21.11
N ILE A 276 9.57 1.47 20.45
CA ILE A 276 10.93 1.38 19.90
C ILE A 276 11.96 1.24 21.02
N ALA A 277 11.81 1.97 22.12
CA ALA A 277 12.68 1.86 23.29
C ALA A 277 12.63 0.44 23.89
N THR A 278 11.42 -0.11 24.06
CA THR A 278 11.20 -1.48 24.56
C THR A 278 11.86 -2.50 23.64
N CYS A 279 11.66 -2.39 22.32
CA CYS A 279 12.27 -3.28 21.34
C CYS A 279 13.81 -3.24 21.42
N LEU A 280 14.42 -2.05 21.44
CA LEU A 280 15.87 -1.92 21.52
C LEU A 280 16.43 -2.49 22.83
N GLN A 281 15.76 -2.23 23.96
CA GLN A 281 16.17 -2.76 25.26
C GLN A 281 16.08 -4.29 25.29
N GLN A 282 14.95 -4.87 24.86
CA GLN A 282 14.76 -6.31 24.88
C GLN A 282 15.66 -7.04 23.88
N ILE A 283 15.97 -6.45 22.72
CA ILE A 283 16.95 -7.01 21.78
C ILE A 283 18.35 -7.04 22.42
N ALA A 284 18.72 -6.03 23.19
CA ALA A 284 20.00 -6.01 23.91
C ALA A 284 20.06 -7.06 25.03
N GLU A 285 18.97 -7.26 25.77
CA GLU A 285 18.90 -8.21 26.90
C GLU A 285 18.67 -9.66 26.46
N LYS A 286 17.82 -9.88 25.45
CA LYS A 286 17.29 -11.19 25.01
C LYS A 286 17.16 -11.23 23.48
N PRO A 287 18.29 -11.28 22.74
CA PRO A 287 18.30 -11.12 21.28
C PRO A 287 17.48 -12.16 20.50
N ASN A 288 17.18 -13.32 21.10
CA ASN A 288 16.46 -14.41 20.43
C ASN A 288 14.93 -14.35 20.57
N ASN A 289 14.37 -13.46 21.40
CA ASN A 289 12.94 -13.43 21.68
C ASN A 289 12.20 -12.36 20.86
N ILE A 290 12.31 -12.44 19.53
CA ILE A 290 11.73 -11.45 18.61
C ILE A 290 10.19 -11.46 18.62
N ASP A 291 9.56 -12.63 18.80
CA ASP A 291 8.10 -12.74 18.79
C ASP A 291 7.45 -11.96 19.94
N ALA A 292 8.09 -11.87 21.11
CA ALA A 292 7.60 -11.04 22.21
C ALA A 292 7.57 -9.54 21.88
N LEU A 293 8.30 -9.11 20.83
CA LEU A 293 8.40 -7.72 20.39
C LEU A 293 7.41 -7.36 19.29
N LEU A 294 6.59 -8.31 18.84
CA LEU A 294 5.52 -8.03 17.90
C LEU A 294 4.53 -7.02 18.51
N PRO A 295 3.97 -6.11 17.71
CA PRO A 295 3.22 -4.97 18.23
C PRO A 295 1.95 -5.38 19.00
N TRP A 296 1.33 -6.52 18.67
CA TRP A 296 0.18 -7.07 19.40
C TRP A 296 0.55 -7.86 20.67
N ASN A 297 1.85 -8.10 20.91
CA ASN A 297 2.34 -8.74 22.14
C ASN A 297 2.86 -7.72 23.18
N ILE A 298 2.99 -6.45 22.80
CA ILE A 298 3.38 -5.37 23.70
C ILE A 298 2.16 -4.86 24.44
N LYS A 299 2.25 -4.81 25.77
CA LYS A 299 1.16 -4.28 26.62
C LYS A 299 1.03 -2.78 26.39
N HIS A 300 -0.21 -2.31 26.27
CA HIS A 300 -0.53 -0.89 26.37
C HIS A 300 -0.28 -0.45 27.81
N SER A 301 0.82 0.27 28.03
CA SER A 301 1.09 1.00 29.27
C SER A 301 0.24 2.25 29.37
#